data_AF-A0A7U3UTJ2-F1
#
_entry.id   AF-A0A7U3UTJ2-F1
#
_cell.length_a   1.000
_cell.length_b   1.000
_cell.length_c   1.000
_cell.angle_alpha   90.00
_cell.angle_beta   90.00
_cell.angle_gamma   90.00
#
_symmetry.space_group_name_H-M   'P 1'
#
loop_
_entity.id
_entity.type
_entity.pdbx_description
1 polymer ?
#
loop_
_entity_poly.entity_id
_entity_poly.type
_entity_poly.pdbx_seq_one_letter_code
_entity_poly.pdbx_strand_id
1 'polypeptide(L)'
;MELLTPDPQRALELRVTRRYVKAHGRYRYVLSGAALLLPLPRLRLFQRRLRRDARRATAREVETLLRLGRREQGVGLWLIAAGRRVDLRNCLAEMAAEHEHHGMADLGPTAACLGGDQDAATLVRYLRVALPRGDEEGPRMALAALLHLDDRLDAHHAQEFLAADGPWERYAGHAADPDDLRRSIAEYLDLFSGGRPASRAELIRDGTYPPGWRGWHLPPFF
;
A
#
# COMPACT_ATOMS: atom_id res chain seq x y z
N MET A 1 13.01 42.22 -17.76
CA MET A 1 11.70 41.73 -17.29
C MET A 1 11.63 40.25 -17.65
N GLU A 2 12.30 39.40 -16.87
CA GLU A 2 12.27 37.95 -17.07
C GLU A 2 10.90 37.43 -16.68
N LEU A 3 10.17 36.93 -17.67
CA LEU A 3 8.94 36.18 -17.45
C LEU A 3 9.32 34.90 -16.71
N LEU A 4 9.07 34.87 -15.40
CA LEU A 4 9.10 33.68 -14.56
C LEU A 4 8.21 32.61 -15.19
N THR A 5 8.81 31.77 -16.02
CA THR A 5 8.15 30.59 -16.57
C THR A 5 7.93 29.66 -15.38
N PRO A 6 6.68 29.24 -15.09
CA PRO A 6 6.44 28.35 -13.96
C PRO A 6 7.25 27.07 -14.15
N ASP A 7 8.04 26.69 -13.14
CA ASP A 7 8.80 25.44 -13.15
C ASP A 7 7.88 24.27 -13.56
N PRO A 8 8.16 23.59 -14.69
CA PRO A 8 7.30 22.54 -15.21
C PRO A 8 7.16 21.35 -14.24
N GLN A 9 8.19 21.09 -13.41
CA GLN A 9 8.15 20.04 -12.41
C GLN A 9 7.18 20.40 -11.28
N ARG A 10 7.31 21.60 -10.71
CA ARG A 10 6.38 22.11 -9.70
C ARG A 10 4.93 22.19 -10.21
N ALA A 11 4.73 22.54 -11.48
CA ALA A 11 3.40 22.53 -12.11
C ALA A 11 2.82 21.11 -12.18
N LEU A 12 3.64 20.11 -12.52
CA LEU A 12 3.25 18.70 -12.54
C LEU A 12 2.90 18.19 -11.13
N GLU A 13 3.74 18.45 -10.13
CA GLU A 13 3.52 18.06 -8.73
C GLU A 13 2.18 18.59 -8.18
N LEU A 14 1.91 19.88 -8.42
CA LEU A 14 0.63 20.48 -8.04
C LEU A 14 -0.54 19.84 -8.78
N ARG A 15 -0.37 19.53 -10.07
CA ARG A 15 -1.42 18.89 -10.88
C ARG A 15 -1.74 17.48 -10.39
N VAL A 16 -0.74 16.63 -10.16
CA VAL A 16 -0.95 15.25 -9.69
C VAL A 16 -1.52 15.24 -8.26
N THR A 17 -1.02 16.13 -7.40
CA THR A 17 -1.54 16.30 -6.04
C THR A 17 -3.01 16.73 -6.07
N ARG A 18 -3.39 17.73 -6.88
CA ARG A 18 -4.80 18.14 -7.02
C ARG A 18 -5.67 17.05 -7.63
N ARG A 19 -5.15 16.29 -8.60
CA ARG A 19 -5.93 15.28 -9.32
C ARG A 19 -6.22 14.04 -8.46
N TYR A 20 -5.21 13.56 -7.73
CA TYR A 20 -5.29 12.28 -7.04
C TYR A 20 -5.44 12.42 -5.51
N VAL A 21 -4.95 13.53 -4.92
CA VAL A 21 -4.75 13.65 -3.46
C VAL A 21 -5.66 14.72 -2.82
N LYS A 22 -5.71 15.96 -3.34
CA LYS A 22 -6.44 17.15 -2.81
C LYS A 22 -7.70 17.50 -3.63
N ALA A 23 -8.53 18.44 -3.15
CA ALA A 23 -9.91 18.81 -3.59
C ALA A 23 -10.42 18.26 -4.95
N HIS A 24 -11.52 17.50 -4.84
CA HIS A 24 -11.98 16.35 -5.64
C HIS A 24 -11.12 15.07 -5.57
N GLY A 25 -9.97 15.17 -4.89
CA GLY A 25 -9.08 14.11 -4.42
C GLY A 25 -9.84 12.92 -3.89
N ARG A 26 -9.96 11.92 -4.76
CA ARG A 26 -10.86 10.78 -4.60
C ARG A 26 -10.41 9.85 -3.49
N TYR A 27 -9.12 9.92 -3.18
CA TYR A 27 -8.45 9.03 -2.25
C TYR A 27 -8.03 9.78 -0.97
N ARG A 28 -8.74 10.84 -0.56
CA ARG A 28 -8.51 11.49 0.76
C ARG A 28 -8.57 10.50 1.93
N TYR A 29 -9.29 9.39 1.77
CA TYR A 29 -9.36 8.25 2.68
C TYR A 29 -8.13 7.31 2.65
N VAL A 30 -7.01 7.73 2.03
CA VAL A 30 -5.75 6.95 1.90
C VAL A 30 -4.92 6.91 3.16
N LEU A 31 -5.32 7.64 4.20
CA LEU A 31 -4.74 7.43 5.51
C LEU A 31 -5.50 6.27 6.19
N SER A 32 -4.74 5.24 6.57
CA SER A 32 -5.08 4.19 7.54
C SER A 32 -6.18 3.18 7.21
N GLY A 33 -6.03 2.37 6.16
CA GLY A 33 -6.85 1.16 5.94
C GLY A 33 -8.36 1.37 5.78
N ALA A 34 -8.84 2.61 5.89
CA ALA A 34 -10.25 2.97 6.00
C ALA A 34 -11.07 2.59 4.77
N ALA A 35 -10.42 2.43 3.61
CA ALA A 35 -11.04 1.92 2.40
C ALA A 35 -11.61 0.50 2.57
N LEU A 36 -10.94 -0.35 3.38
CA LEU A 36 -11.39 -1.71 3.72
C LEU A 36 -12.70 -1.69 4.52
N LEU A 37 -12.97 -0.58 5.21
CA LEU A 37 -14.13 -0.40 6.09
C LEU A 37 -15.32 0.29 5.39
N LEU A 38 -15.21 0.61 4.09
CA LEU A 38 -16.30 1.25 3.36
C LEU A 38 -17.53 0.34 3.21
N PRO A 39 -18.75 0.87 3.38
CA PRO A 39 -19.96 0.15 3.00
C PRO A 39 -19.94 -0.27 1.53
N LEU A 40 -20.50 -1.45 1.20
CA LEU A 40 -20.37 -2.08 -0.11
C LEU A 40 -20.66 -1.16 -1.31
N PRO A 41 -21.72 -0.33 -1.32
CA PRO A 41 -21.94 0.60 -2.44
C PRO A 41 -20.81 1.62 -2.63
N ARG A 42 -20.25 2.14 -1.52
CA ARG A 42 -19.13 3.11 -1.54
C ARG A 42 -17.82 2.43 -1.91
N LEU A 43 -17.58 1.23 -1.38
CA LEU A 43 -16.43 0.40 -1.73
C LEU A 43 -16.39 0.15 -3.25
N ARG A 44 -17.49 -0.31 -3.85
CA ARG A 44 -17.57 -0.56 -5.30
C ARG A 44 -17.31 0.70 -6.12
N LEU A 45 -17.87 1.84 -5.71
CA LEU A 45 -17.63 3.12 -6.38
C LEU A 45 -16.16 3.55 -6.26
N PHE A 46 -15.57 3.39 -5.09
CA PHE A 46 -14.17 3.67 -4.80
C PHE A 46 -13.25 2.83 -5.69
N GLN A 47 -13.41 1.50 -5.67
CA GLN A 47 -12.64 0.54 -6.46
C GLN A 47 -12.73 0.83 -7.96
N ARG A 48 -13.93 1.11 -8.47
CA ARG A 48 -14.15 1.47 -9.88
C ARG A 48 -13.38 2.74 -10.26
N ARG A 49 -13.40 3.77 -9.41
CA ARG A 49 -12.68 5.03 -9.64
C ARG A 49 -11.17 4.82 -9.57
N LEU A 50 -10.69 4.07 -8.59
CA LEU A 50 -9.28 3.72 -8.41
C LEU A 50 -8.72 3.02 -9.66
N ARG A 51 -9.36 1.94 -10.11
CA ARG A 51 -8.94 1.24 -11.33
C ARG A 51 -9.06 2.09 -12.60
N ARG A 52 -10.01 3.02 -12.66
CA ARG A 52 -10.14 3.94 -13.80
C ARG A 52 -8.98 4.94 -13.83
N ASP A 53 -8.59 5.47 -12.67
CA ASP A 53 -7.48 6.41 -12.59
C ASP A 53 -6.14 5.72 -12.77
N ALA A 54 -5.94 4.53 -12.20
CA ALA A 54 -4.76 3.70 -12.39
C ALA A 54 -4.44 3.43 -13.87
N ARG A 55 -5.48 3.20 -14.68
CA ARG A 55 -5.37 3.01 -16.14
C ARG A 55 -5.13 4.30 -16.93
N ARG A 56 -5.43 5.47 -16.34
CA ARG A 56 -5.34 6.79 -17.02
C ARG A 56 -4.14 7.60 -16.59
N ALA A 57 -3.54 7.30 -15.45
CA ALA A 57 -2.34 7.95 -14.97
C ALA A 57 -1.15 7.55 -15.84
N THR A 58 -0.34 8.51 -16.27
CA THR A 58 0.90 8.19 -16.99
C THR A 58 1.96 7.68 -16.01
N ALA A 59 2.98 6.96 -16.49
CA ALA A 59 4.10 6.52 -15.65
C ALA A 59 4.75 7.72 -14.92
N ARG A 60 5.05 8.80 -15.66
CA ARG A 60 5.58 10.04 -15.09
C ARG A 60 4.70 10.65 -13.99
N GLU A 61 3.37 10.62 -14.12
CA GLU A 61 2.47 11.12 -13.08
C GLU A 61 2.57 10.29 -11.80
N VAL A 62 2.66 8.96 -11.93
CA VAL A 62 2.78 8.05 -10.77
C VAL A 62 4.16 8.15 -10.14
N GLU A 63 5.23 8.16 -10.92
CA GLU A 63 6.59 8.39 -10.43
C GLU A 63 6.72 9.73 -9.68
N THR A 64 6.04 10.78 -10.15
CA THR A 64 6.01 12.06 -9.44
C THR A 64 5.33 11.91 -8.08
N LEU A 65 4.20 11.20 -7.99
CA LEU A 65 3.54 10.94 -6.70
C LEU A 65 4.43 10.18 -5.72
N LEU A 66 5.20 9.21 -6.20
CA LEU A 66 6.08 8.36 -5.38
C LEU A 66 7.23 9.13 -4.71
N ARG A 67 7.70 10.21 -5.33
CA ARG A 67 8.79 11.08 -4.83
C ARG A 67 8.31 12.26 -3.97
N LEU A 68 7.01 12.42 -3.80
CA LEU A 68 6.42 13.47 -2.96
C LEU A 68 6.29 12.98 -1.50
N GLY A 69 5.43 13.61 -0.70
CA GLY A 69 5.19 13.22 0.68
C GLY A 69 4.50 11.86 0.82
N ARG A 70 4.53 11.30 2.04
CA ARG A 70 3.97 9.98 2.38
C ARG A 70 2.54 9.75 1.87
N ARG A 71 1.71 10.80 1.89
CA ARG A 71 0.33 10.73 1.42
C ARG A 71 0.24 10.56 -0.10
N GLU A 72 0.98 11.38 -0.84
CA GLU A 72 1.09 11.31 -2.29
C GLU A 72 1.68 9.95 -2.72
N GLN A 73 2.70 9.49 -2.02
CA GLN A 73 3.37 8.22 -2.24
C GLN A 73 2.41 7.02 -2.08
N GLY A 74 1.64 6.97 -0.99
CA GLY A 74 0.63 5.92 -0.79
C GLY A 74 -0.42 5.88 -1.92
N VAL A 75 -0.87 7.04 -2.40
CA VAL A 75 -1.74 7.12 -3.59
C VAL A 75 -1.06 6.55 -4.83
N GLY A 76 0.22 6.87 -5.06
CA GLY A 76 1.01 6.32 -6.15
C GLY A 76 1.06 4.79 -6.13
N LEU A 77 1.37 4.22 -4.96
CA LEU A 77 1.40 2.77 -4.73
C LEU A 77 0.04 2.10 -5.00
N TRP A 78 -1.06 2.67 -4.53
CA TRP A 78 -2.40 2.15 -4.78
C TRP A 78 -2.80 2.20 -6.27
N LEU A 79 -2.37 3.24 -7.00
CA LEU A 79 -2.58 3.31 -8.44
C LEU A 79 -1.78 2.22 -9.17
N ILE A 80 -0.58 1.91 -8.72
CA ILE A 80 0.21 0.79 -9.24
C ILE A 80 -0.50 -0.53 -8.98
N ALA A 81 -0.90 -0.78 -7.73
CA ALA A 81 -1.57 -2.01 -7.31
C ALA A 81 -2.87 -2.25 -8.09
N ALA A 82 -3.77 -1.26 -8.08
CA ALA A 82 -5.07 -1.35 -8.76
C ALA A 82 -4.97 -1.41 -10.29
N GLY A 83 -3.89 -0.87 -10.86
CA GLY A 83 -3.61 -0.89 -12.30
C GLY A 83 -2.75 -2.06 -12.74
N ARG A 84 -2.18 -2.84 -11.81
CA ARG A 84 -1.13 -3.84 -12.06
C ARG A 84 -0.01 -3.29 -12.96
N ARG A 85 0.50 -2.11 -12.60
CA ARG A 85 1.45 -1.33 -13.41
C ARG A 85 2.87 -1.87 -13.33
N VAL A 86 3.13 -2.97 -14.04
CA VAL A 86 4.45 -3.62 -14.12
C VAL A 86 5.53 -2.73 -14.72
N ASP A 87 5.16 -1.70 -15.49
CA ASP A 87 6.05 -0.69 -16.04
C ASP A 87 6.78 0.14 -14.98
N LEU A 88 6.28 0.15 -13.74
CA LEU A 88 6.82 0.91 -12.62
C LEU A 88 7.64 0.06 -11.63
N ARG A 89 7.89 -1.21 -11.93
CA ARG A 89 8.66 -2.13 -11.05
C ARG A 89 10.05 -1.60 -10.69
N ASN A 90 10.78 -1.06 -11.67
CA ASN A 90 12.12 -0.53 -11.42
C ASN A 90 12.07 0.66 -10.45
N CYS A 91 11.08 1.54 -10.59
CA CYS A 91 10.87 2.66 -9.68
C CYS A 91 10.59 2.18 -8.24
N LEU A 92 9.79 1.12 -8.07
CA LEU A 92 9.57 0.51 -6.74
C LEU A 92 10.86 -0.10 -6.16
N ALA A 93 11.66 -0.77 -6.99
CA ALA A 93 12.91 -1.41 -6.57
C ALA A 93 13.99 -0.39 -6.17
N GLU A 94 14.02 0.77 -6.82
CA GLU A 94 14.85 1.92 -6.46
C GLU A 94 14.41 2.49 -5.11
N MET A 95 13.12 2.80 -4.97
CA MET A 95 12.58 3.32 -3.70
C MET A 95 12.81 2.39 -2.51
N ALA A 96 12.65 1.07 -2.71
CA ALA A 96 12.91 0.08 -1.67
C ALA A 96 14.38 0.03 -1.21
N ALA A 97 15.31 0.49 -2.04
CA ALA A 97 16.73 0.58 -1.72
C ALA A 97 17.09 1.90 -1.00
N GLU A 98 16.28 2.93 -1.16
CA GLU A 98 16.56 4.26 -0.64
C GLU A 98 16.33 4.33 0.88
N HIS A 99 17.31 4.92 1.59
CA HIS A 99 17.31 4.96 3.05
C HIS A 99 16.43 6.10 3.62
N GLU A 100 15.83 6.96 2.81
CA GLU A 100 15.07 8.12 3.29
C GLU A 100 13.55 7.89 3.31
N HIS A 101 13.09 6.71 2.90
CA HIS A 101 11.66 6.43 2.74
C HIS A 101 11.04 5.98 4.06
N HIS A 102 10.33 6.89 4.73
CA HIS A 102 9.61 6.59 5.98
C HIS A 102 8.30 5.84 5.72
N GLY A 103 8.19 4.61 6.25
CA GLY A 103 6.91 3.93 6.46
C GLY A 103 6.07 3.67 5.20
N MET A 104 6.59 2.82 4.31
CA MET A 104 5.94 2.37 3.06
C MET A 104 4.97 1.19 3.27
N ALA A 105 3.96 1.37 4.14
CA ALA A 105 2.97 0.32 4.44
C ALA A 105 2.28 -0.25 3.18
N ASP A 106 2.09 0.58 2.15
CA ASP A 106 1.43 0.18 0.91
C ASP A 106 2.35 -0.56 -0.08
N LEU A 107 3.66 -0.64 0.17
CA LEU A 107 4.62 -1.33 -0.72
C LEU A 107 4.31 -2.83 -0.81
N GLY A 108 4.06 -3.46 0.34
CA GLY A 108 3.69 -4.88 0.43
C GLY A 108 2.47 -5.22 -0.44
N PRO A 109 1.30 -4.62 -0.17
CA PRO A 109 0.10 -4.82 -0.99
C PRO A 109 0.32 -4.55 -2.48
N THR A 110 1.14 -3.55 -2.81
CA THR A 110 1.46 -3.21 -4.21
C THR A 110 2.27 -4.31 -4.88
N ALA A 111 3.35 -4.77 -4.25
CA ALA A 111 4.18 -5.86 -4.75
C ALA A 111 3.39 -7.18 -4.88
N ALA A 112 2.53 -7.49 -3.89
CA ALA A 112 1.65 -8.65 -3.95
C ALA A 112 0.70 -8.62 -5.16
N CYS A 113 0.18 -7.44 -5.54
CA CYS A 113 -0.66 -7.29 -6.73
C CYS A 113 0.10 -7.51 -8.05
N LEU A 114 1.38 -7.17 -8.10
CA LEU A 114 2.23 -7.32 -9.28
C LEU A 114 2.71 -8.77 -9.45
N GLY A 115 3.11 -9.43 -8.35
CA GLY A 115 3.19 -10.87 -8.27
C GLY A 115 4.30 -11.56 -9.09
N GLY A 116 5.47 -10.97 -9.25
CA GLY A 116 6.64 -11.64 -9.85
C GLY A 116 7.81 -11.80 -8.87
N ASP A 117 8.82 -12.56 -9.27
CA ASP A 117 10.06 -12.71 -8.49
C ASP A 117 10.76 -11.37 -8.22
N GLN A 118 10.66 -10.43 -9.18
CA GLN A 118 11.16 -9.07 -9.01
C GLN A 118 10.46 -8.32 -7.87
N ASP A 119 9.17 -8.58 -7.68
CA ASP A 119 8.38 -7.95 -6.62
C ASP A 119 8.75 -8.57 -5.26
N ALA A 120 8.98 -9.88 -5.20
CA ALA A 120 9.52 -10.54 -4.00
C ALA A 120 10.92 -10.02 -3.64
N ALA A 121 11.82 -9.90 -4.62
CA ALA A 121 13.16 -9.36 -4.42
C ALA A 121 13.14 -7.90 -3.93
N THR A 122 12.17 -7.10 -4.40
CA THR A 122 11.94 -5.73 -3.92
C THR A 122 11.56 -5.72 -2.44
N LEU A 123 10.67 -6.60 -2.00
CA LEU A 123 10.27 -6.72 -0.59
C LEU A 123 11.42 -7.22 0.29
N VAL A 124 12.20 -8.19 -0.16
CA VAL A 124 13.40 -8.66 0.55
C VAL A 124 14.38 -7.51 0.78
N ARG A 125 14.66 -6.71 -0.27
CA ARG A 125 15.53 -5.54 -0.16
C ARG A 125 15.01 -4.53 0.85
N TYR A 126 13.72 -4.21 0.76
CA TYR A 126 13.07 -3.29 1.68
C TYR A 126 13.14 -3.77 3.14
N LEU A 127 12.82 -5.04 3.40
CA LEU A 127 12.81 -5.63 4.74
C LEU A 127 14.20 -5.60 5.39
N ARG A 128 15.27 -5.87 4.64
CA ARG A 128 16.65 -5.79 5.13
C ARG A 128 17.03 -4.39 5.62
N VAL A 129 16.46 -3.33 5.02
CA VAL A 129 16.70 -1.94 5.41
C VAL A 129 15.76 -1.50 6.53
N ALA A 130 14.49 -1.89 6.46
CA ALA A 130 13.44 -1.36 7.32
C ALA A 130 13.38 -2.04 8.71
N LEU A 131 13.63 -3.36 8.79
CA LEU A 131 13.59 -4.09 10.07
C LEU A 131 14.60 -3.56 11.12
N PRO A 132 15.88 -3.30 10.77
CA PRO A 132 16.84 -2.74 11.73
C PRO A 132 16.48 -1.35 12.27
N ARG A 133 15.59 -0.62 11.58
CA ARG A 133 15.24 0.77 11.92
C ARG A 133 14.05 0.91 12.84
N GLY A 134 13.25 -0.16 12.99
CA GLY A 134 12.06 -0.12 13.84
C GLY A 134 10.86 0.62 13.25
N ASP A 135 10.77 0.77 11.92
CA ASP A 135 9.60 1.35 11.26
C ASP A 135 8.34 0.53 11.58
N GLU A 136 7.24 1.09 12.11
CA GLU A 136 6.15 0.29 12.73
C GLU A 136 5.24 -0.51 11.77
N GLU A 137 4.86 0.04 10.60
CA GLU A 137 3.81 -0.58 9.77
C GLU A 137 4.33 -1.17 8.45
N GLY A 138 5.35 -0.53 7.87
CA GLY A 138 5.95 -0.91 6.59
C GLY A 138 6.48 -2.35 6.56
N PRO A 139 7.40 -2.74 7.46
CA PRO A 139 7.94 -4.09 7.52
C PRO A 139 6.88 -5.17 7.69
N ARG A 140 5.85 -4.92 8.51
CA ARG A 140 4.74 -5.85 8.72
C ARG A 140 4.00 -6.17 7.42
N MET A 141 3.61 -5.14 6.67
CA MET A 141 2.91 -5.32 5.40
C MET A 141 3.82 -5.90 4.30
N ALA A 142 5.11 -5.56 4.31
CA ALA A 142 6.08 -6.12 3.37
C ALA A 142 6.31 -7.63 3.63
N LEU A 143 6.46 -8.06 4.88
CA LEU A 143 6.61 -9.47 5.23
C LEU A 143 5.34 -10.27 4.91
N ALA A 144 4.17 -9.71 5.24
CA ALA A 144 2.89 -10.29 4.86
C ALA A 144 2.78 -10.54 3.35
N ALA A 145 3.21 -9.57 2.55
CA ALA A 145 3.20 -9.68 1.10
C ALA A 145 4.21 -10.71 0.60
N LEU A 146 5.39 -10.78 1.22
CA LEU A 146 6.42 -11.74 0.86
C LEU A 146 5.96 -13.18 1.13
N LEU A 147 5.31 -13.44 2.26
CA LEU A 147 4.69 -14.74 2.55
C LEU A 147 3.65 -15.13 1.49
N HIS A 148 2.79 -14.19 1.11
CA HIS A 148 1.82 -14.43 0.03
C HIS A 148 2.50 -14.73 -1.32
N LEU A 149 3.60 -14.06 -1.63
CA LEU A 149 4.36 -14.29 -2.87
C LEU A 149 5.07 -15.64 -2.84
N ASP A 150 5.67 -16.02 -1.71
CA ASP A 150 6.31 -17.32 -1.49
C ASP A 150 5.31 -18.46 -1.74
N ASP A 151 4.13 -18.40 -1.13
CA ASP A 151 3.08 -19.41 -1.32
C ASP A 151 2.63 -19.50 -2.80
N ARG A 152 2.58 -18.36 -3.50
CA ARG A 152 2.12 -18.29 -4.90
C ARG A 152 3.19 -18.68 -5.91
N LEU A 153 4.46 -18.45 -5.59
CA LEU A 153 5.61 -18.70 -6.46
C LEU A 153 6.32 -20.03 -6.16
N ASP A 154 5.85 -20.76 -5.14
CA ASP A 154 6.52 -21.95 -4.59
C ASP A 154 7.98 -21.63 -4.20
N ALA A 155 8.15 -20.56 -3.43
CA ALA A 155 9.42 -20.00 -3.01
C ALA A 155 9.49 -19.83 -1.48
N HIS A 156 10.68 -19.48 -0.97
CA HIS A 156 10.95 -19.37 0.47
C HIS A 156 11.76 -18.10 0.82
N HIS A 157 11.46 -16.97 0.17
CA HIS A 157 12.17 -15.72 0.40
C HIS A 157 12.00 -15.17 1.82
N ALA A 158 10.86 -15.42 2.47
CA ALA A 158 10.57 -14.96 3.83
C ALA A 158 11.35 -15.71 4.92
N GLN A 159 11.94 -16.87 4.59
CA GLN A 159 12.62 -17.73 5.56
C GLN A 159 13.77 -17.02 6.29
N GLU A 160 14.50 -16.13 5.61
CA GLU A 160 15.62 -15.39 6.24
C GLU A 160 15.17 -14.41 7.33
N PHE A 161 13.92 -13.95 7.28
CA PHE A 161 13.38 -13.02 8.26
C PHE A 161 12.70 -13.74 9.43
N LEU A 162 12.13 -14.91 9.17
CA LEU A 162 11.29 -15.69 10.10
C LEU A 162 12.05 -16.79 10.86
N ALA A 163 13.34 -16.99 10.59
CA ALA A 163 14.16 -17.91 11.38
C ALA A 163 14.11 -17.57 12.89
N ALA A 164 14.32 -18.56 13.75
CA ALA A 164 14.45 -18.34 15.19
C ALA A 164 15.57 -17.34 15.47
N ASP A 165 15.35 -16.41 16.41
CA ASP A 165 16.21 -15.25 16.69
C ASP A 165 16.44 -14.34 15.45
N GLY A 166 15.57 -14.48 14.45
CA GLY A 166 15.64 -13.78 13.18
C GLY A 166 15.35 -12.29 13.29
N PRO A 167 15.54 -11.54 12.19
CA PRO A 167 15.23 -10.11 12.15
C PRO A 167 13.78 -9.78 12.55
N TRP A 168 12.81 -10.63 12.19
CA TRP A 168 11.39 -10.38 12.50
C TRP A 168 11.08 -10.51 14.00
N GLU A 169 11.59 -11.55 14.66
CA GLU A 169 11.38 -11.78 16.08
C GLU A 169 11.95 -10.64 16.94
N ARG A 170 13.14 -10.16 16.58
CA ARG A 170 13.80 -9.02 17.24
C ARG A 170 13.08 -7.69 17.03
N TYR A 171 12.40 -7.54 15.89
CA TYR A 171 11.68 -6.34 15.54
C TYR A 171 10.28 -6.27 16.19
N ALA A 172 9.54 -7.39 16.20
CA ALA A 172 8.09 -7.35 16.50
C ALA A 172 7.72 -7.56 17.98
N GLY A 173 8.67 -7.77 18.89
CA GLY A 173 8.42 -7.76 20.34
C GLY A 173 7.24 -8.64 20.81
N HIS A 174 7.02 -9.79 20.14
CA HIS A 174 5.86 -10.71 20.17
C HIS A 174 4.97 -10.59 18.92
N ALA A 175 5.53 -11.08 17.81
CA ALA A 175 5.05 -11.03 16.43
C ALA A 175 3.54 -11.27 16.24
N ALA A 176 2.92 -10.47 15.36
CA ALA A 176 1.67 -10.87 14.73
C ALA A 176 1.87 -12.24 14.05
N ASP A 177 0.92 -13.15 14.26
CA ASP A 177 0.90 -14.48 13.66
C ASP A 177 1.08 -14.35 12.13
N PRO A 178 2.00 -15.11 11.50
CA PRO A 178 2.11 -15.19 10.04
C PRO A 178 0.76 -15.35 9.32
N ASP A 179 -0.22 -16.03 9.92
CA ASP A 179 -1.56 -16.17 9.35
C ASP A 179 -2.38 -14.87 9.41
N ASP A 180 -2.20 -14.05 10.45
CA ASP A 180 -2.78 -12.70 10.52
C ASP A 180 -2.12 -11.74 9.52
N LEU A 181 -0.82 -11.92 9.27
CA LEU A 181 -0.11 -11.22 8.20
C LEU A 181 -0.69 -11.58 6.82
N ARG A 182 -0.83 -12.88 6.52
CA ARG A 182 -1.44 -13.35 5.26
C ARG A 182 -2.85 -12.80 5.07
N ARG A 183 -3.69 -12.84 6.12
CA ARG A 183 -5.05 -12.28 6.10
C ARG A 183 -5.03 -10.78 5.78
N SER A 184 -4.10 -10.03 6.39
CA SER A 184 -3.96 -8.59 6.13
C SER A 184 -3.75 -8.31 4.64
N ILE A 185 -2.94 -9.09 3.93
CA ILE A 185 -2.69 -8.87 2.49
C ILE A 185 -3.88 -9.25 1.62
N ALA A 186 -4.57 -10.35 1.93
CA ALA A 186 -5.74 -10.79 1.17
C ALA A 186 -6.81 -9.68 1.08
N GLU A 187 -7.04 -8.95 2.16
CA GLU A 187 -7.96 -7.80 2.21
C GLU A 187 -7.61 -6.70 1.19
N TYR A 188 -6.32 -6.39 1.03
CA TYR A 188 -5.87 -5.41 0.04
C TYR A 188 -5.96 -5.96 -1.38
N LEU A 189 -5.64 -7.24 -1.60
CA LEU A 189 -5.80 -7.88 -2.91
C LEU A 189 -7.25 -7.83 -3.37
N ASP A 190 -8.20 -8.10 -2.48
CA ASP A 190 -9.64 -7.93 -2.74
C ASP A 190 -10.01 -6.48 -3.03
N LEU A 191 -9.49 -5.54 -2.22
CA LEU A 191 -9.72 -4.11 -2.45
C LEU A 191 -9.30 -3.71 -3.86
N PHE A 192 -8.08 -4.04 -4.29
CA PHE A 192 -7.54 -3.62 -5.58
C PHE A 192 -8.18 -4.34 -6.77
N SER A 193 -8.46 -5.64 -6.64
CA SER A 193 -9.09 -6.45 -7.69
C SER A 193 -10.58 -6.14 -7.89
N GLY A 194 -11.25 -5.52 -6.90
CA GLY A 194 -12.71 -5.30 -6.94
C GLY A 194 -13.51 -6.39 -6.23
N GLY A 195 -12.83 -7.25 -5.48
CA GLY A 195 -13.41 -8.16 -4.51
C GLY A 195 -14.00 -7.43 -3.31
N ARG A 196 -14.27 -8.21 -2.26
CA ARG A 196 -14.95 -7.74 -1.05
C ARG A 196 -14.12 -8.09 0.19
N PRO A 197 -13.33 -7.13 0.70
CA PRO A 197 -12.62 -7.28 1.96
C PRO A 197 -13.58 -7.68 3.10
N ALA A 198 -13.16 -8.63 3.94
CA ALA A 198 -13.93 -9.17 5.06
C ALA A 198 -13.85 -8.29 6.32
N SER A 199 -12.81 -7.47 6.46
CA SER A 199 -12.53 -6.63 7.65
C SER A 199 -13.78 -5.92 8.15
N ARG A 200 -14.55 -5.35 7.22
CA ARG A 200 -15.77 -4.63 7.58
C ARG A 200 -16.83 -5.55 8.22
N ALA A 201 -17.06 -6.72 7.64
CA ALA A 201 -18.09 -7.65 8.08
C ALA A 201 -17.70 -8.31 9.41
N GLU A 202 -16.41 -8.59 9.59
CA GLU A 202 -15.84 -9.14 10.83
C GLU A 202 -16.01 -8.15 11.99
N LEU A 203 -15.63 -6.88 11.81
CA LEU A 203 -15.80 -5.87 12.86
C LEU A 203 -17.28 -5.63 13.24
N ILE A 204 -18.24 -5.89 12.35
CA ILE A 204 -19.67 -5.89 12.72
C ILE A 204 -20.01 -7.17 13.50
N ARG A 205 -19.54 -8.33 13.02
CA ARG A 205 -19.83 -9.64 13.62
C ARG A 205 -19.30 -9.72 15.06
N ASP A 206 -18.11 -9.18 15.29
CA ASP A 206 -17.42 -9.20 16.58
C ASP A 206 -17.93 -8.10 17.52
N GLY A 207 -18.93 -7.32 17.09
CA GLY A 207 -19.57 -6.29 17.89
C GLY A 207 -18.77 -4.99 18.03
N THR A 208 -17.60 -4.87 17.39
CA THR A 208 -16.81 -3.62 17.37
C THR A 208 -17.61 -2.45 16.76
N TYR A 209 -18.44 -2.75 15.76
CA TYR A 209 -19.40 -1.80 15.19
C TYR A 209 -20.83 -2.35 15.18
N PRO A 210 -21.83 -1.47 15.38
CA PRO A 210 -23.22 -1.90 15.28
C PRO A 210 -23.58 -2.28 13.84
N PRO A 211 -24.56 -3.20 13.66
CA PRO A 211 -25.18 -3.43 12.38
C PRO A 211 -25.65 -2.11 11.75
N GLY A 212 -25.32 -1.90 10.47
CA GLY A 212 -25.69 -0.67 9.76
C GLY A 212 -24.75 0.53 9.97
N TRP A 213 -23.61 0.37 10.65
CA TRP A 213 -22.58 1.44 10.75
C TRP A 213 -22.23 2.03 9.36
N ARG A 214 -22.12 3.35 9.28
CA ARG A 214 -21.97 4.06 7.99
C ARG A 214 -20.56 4.57 7.71
N GLY A 215 -19.59 4.33 8.61
CA GLY A 215 -18.18 4.68 8.41
C GLY A 215 -17.85 6.16 8.60
N TRP A 216 -18.65 6.92 9.38
CA TRP A 216 -18.45 8.36 9.59
C TRP A 216 -17.56 8.71 10.79
N HIS A 217 -17.28 7.73 11.66
CA HIS A 217 -16.35 7.84 12.77
C HIS A 217 -15.41 6.63 12.69
N LEU A 218 -14.20 6.84 12.16
CA LEU A 218 -13.10 5.91 12.41
C LEU A 218 -12.83 5.92 13.93
N PRO A 219 -12.49 4.79 14.55
CA PRO A 219 -12.13 4.78 15.96
C PRO A 219 -10.83 5.59 16.14
N PRO A 220 -10.52 6.08 17.34
CA PRO A 220 -9.29 6.82 17.61
C PRO A 220 -8.00 5.99 17.51
N PHE A 221 -8.06 4.76 16.99
CA PHE A 221 -6.96 3.79 16.98
C PHE A 221 -6.56 3.32 15.57
N PHE A 222 -6.68 4.20 14.58
CA PHE A 222 -6.10 4.06 13.24
C PHE A 222 -5.32 5.32 12.86
#